data_AF-A0AAU1BNM0-F1
#
_entry.id   AF-A0AAU1BNM0-F1
#
_cell.length_a   1.000
_cell.length_b   1.000
_cell.length_c   1.000
_cell.angle_alpha   90.00
_cell.angle_beta   90.00
_cell.angle_gamma   90.00
#
_symmetry.space_group_name_H-M   'P 1'
#
loop_
_entity.id
_entity.type
_entity.pdbx_description
1 polymer ?
#
loop_
_entity_poly.entity_id
_entity_poly.type
_entity_poly.pdbx_seq_one_letter_code
_entity_poly.pdbx_strand_id
1 'polypeptide(L)'
;MYVRPARPEGRPVERPAGAPLLRGLLSGSPGYAADRAAHAAAPPAPVPASGADIADRLARLGDMVGEGLLSLEEFAAAKSKLLGG
;
A
#
# COMPACT_ATOMS: atom_id res chain seq x y z
N MET A 1 41.14 36.88 5.88
CA MET A 1 40.91 36.01 4.72
C MET A 1 39.72 35.13 5.06
N TYR A 2 38.55 35.36 4.46
CA TYR A 2 37.31 34.64 4.78
C TYR A 2 37.22 33.39 3.90
N VAL A 3 37.22 32.20 4.51
CA VAL A 3 36.91 30.94 3.82
C VAL A 3 35.39 30.81 3.78
N ARG A 4 34.82 30.73 2.56
CA ARG A 4 33.39 30.44 2.40
C ARG A 4 33.10 28.99 2.80
N PRO A 5 31.98 28.70 3.50
CA PRO A 5 31.49 27.33 3.65
C PRO A 5 30.98 26.82 2.29
N ALA A 6 31.51 25.70 1.83
CA ALA A 6 30.95 24.97 0.71
C ALA A 6 29.57 24.42 1.13
N ARG A 7 28.55 24.80 0.35
CA ARG A 7 27.15 24.42 0.48
C ARG A 7 27.01 22.89 0.31
N PRO A 8 26.07 22.20 1.00
CA PRO A 8 25.88 20.76 0.84
C PRO A 8 25.33 20.45 -0.54
N GLU A 9 26.11 19.76 -1.37
CA GLU A 9 25.67 19.22 -2.66
C GLU A 9 24.87 17.92 -2.43
N GLY A 10 23.69 18.06 -1.82
CA GLY A 10 22.68 17.02 -1.87
C GLY A 10 21.93 17.13 -3.20
N ARG A 11 22.41 16.48 -4.25
CA ARG A 11 21.62 16.31 -5.48
C ARG A 11 20.36 15.51 -5.10
N PRO A 12 19.14 16.01 -5.32
CA PRO A 12 17.95 15.17 -5.19
C PRO A 12 18.11 14.02 -6.19
N VAL A 13 18.20 12.79 -5.70
CA VAL A 13 18.08 11.62 -6.56
C VAL A 13 16.60 11.54 -6.93
N GLU A 14 16.22 12.13 -8.05
CA GLU A 14 14.94 11.85 -8.70
C GLU A 14 14.96 10.37 -9.10
N ARG A 15 14.32 9.54 -8.28
CA ARG A 15 14.12 8.12 -8.56
C ARG A 15 12.83 7.98 -9.36
N PRO A 16 12.87 7.53 -10.64
CA PRO A 16 11.66 7.10 -11.30
C PRO A 16 11.07 5.93 -10.51
N ALA A 17 9.90 6.14 -9.92
CA ALA A 17 9.16 5.11 -9.24
C ALA A 17 8.80 4.02 -10.26
N GLY A 18 9.26 2.78 -10.04
CA GLY A 18 8.68 1.63 -10.74
C GLY A 18 9.58 0.43 -11.06
N ALA A 19 10.92 0.53 -11.06
CA ALA A 19 11.73 -0.56 -11.64
C ALA A 19 13.07 -1.00 -11.00
N PRO A 20 13.68 -0.37 -9.98
CA PRO A 20 14.96 -0.86 -9.45
C PRO A 20 14.84 -2.03 -8.46
N LEU A 21 13.65 -2.28 -7.89
CA LEU A 21 13.45 -3.35 -6.91
C LEU A 21 13.62 -4.75 -7.53
N LEU A 22 13.25 -4.92 -8.81
CA LEU A 22 13.45 -6.18 -9.52
C LEU A 22 14.93 -6.52 -9.69
N ARG A 23 15.78 -5.50 -9.94
CA ARG A 23 17.24 -5.69 -10.08
C ARG A 23 17.90 -6.00 -8.74
N GLY A 24 17.48 -5.32 -7.67
CA GLY A 24 17.98 -5.56 -6.32
C GLY A 24 17.66 -6.96 -5.81
N LEU A 25 16.45 -7.46 -6.10
CA LEU A 25 15.98 -8.80 -5.71
C LEU A 25 16.80 -9.92 -6.36
N LEU A 26 17.22 -9.75 -7.62
CA LEU A 26 18.10 -10.71 -8.30
C LEU A 26 19.56 -10.64 -7.81
N SER A 27 20.02 -9.50 -7.28
CA SER A 27 21.43 -9.31 -6.86
C SER A 27 21.71 -9.60 -5.37
N GLY A 28 20.68 -9.84 -4.55
CA GLY A 28 20.87 -10.24 -3.15
C GLY A 28 21.62 -9.22 -2.29
N SER A 29 21.32 -7.93 -2.41
CA SER A 29 21.99 -6.89 -1.61
C SER A 29 21.55 -6.94 -0.13
N PRO A 30 22.49 -6.97 0.83
CA PRO A 30 22.19 -7.11 2.27
C PRO A 30 21.37 -5.95 2.86
N GLY A 31 21.34 -4.79 2.18
CA GLY A 31 20.51 -3.65 2.59
C GLY A 31 19.00 -3.92 2.52
N TYR A 32 18.54 -4.77 1.59
CA TYR A 32 17.10 -5.09 1.48
C TYR A 32 16.64 -6.02 2.63
N ALA A 33 17.50 -6.96 3.03
CA ALA A 33 17.21 -7.85 4.15
C ALA A 33 17.14 -7.07 5.49
N ALA A 34 18.03 -6.09 5.68
CA ALA A 34 18.02 -5.23 6.85
C ALA A 34 16.76 -4.35 6.93
N ASP A 35 16.33 -3.77 5.80
CA ASP A 35 15.10 -2.97 5.72
C ASP A 35 13.84 -3.81 6.00
N ARG A 36 13.75 -5.01 5.43
CA ARG A 36 12.67 -5.97 5.74
C ARG A 36 12.66 -6.40 7.21
N ALA A 37 13.83 -6.63 7.81
CA ALA A 37 13.93 -7.02 9.21
C ALA A 37 13.53 -5.88 10.16
N ALA A 38 13.90 -4.64 9.82
CA ALA A 38 13.48 -3.46 10.57
C ALA A 38 11.97 -3.20 10.45
N HIS A 39 11.38 -3.43 9.27
CA HIS A 39 9.93 -3.28 9.08
C HIS A 39 9.13 -4.38 9.77
N ALA A 40 9.67 -5.61 9.86
CA ALA A 40 9.03 -6.73 10.56
C ALA A 40 9.05 -6.60 12.10
N ALA A 41 9.94 -5.78 12.65
CA ALA A 41 10.07 -5.58 14.10
C ALA A 41 9.16 -4.47 14.65
N ALA A 42 8.56 -3.65 13.80
CA ALA A 42 7.60 -2.64 14.22
C ALA A 42 6.21 -3.27 14.36
N PRO A 43 5.56 -3.24 15.54
CA PRO A 43 4.17 -3.65 15.64
C PRO A 43 3.34 -2.79 14.67
N PRO A 44 2.45 -3.38 13.86
CA PRO A 44 1.60 -2.61 12.98
C PRO A 44 0.80 -1.62 13.82
N ALA A 45 0.86 -0.35 13.46
CA ALA A 45 -0.02 0.64 14.07
C ALA A 45 -1.47 0.17 13.87
N PRO A 46 -2.34 0.27 14.89
CA PRO A 46 -3.72 -0.15 14.76
C PRO A 46 -4.37 0.66 13.64
N VAL A 47 -4.64 -0.02 12.52
CA VAL A 47 -5.47 0.55 11.45
C VAL A 47 -6.91 0.59 11.95
N PRO A 48 -7.68 1.66 11.66
CA PRO A 48 -9.09 1.69 11.99
C PRO A 48 -9.79 0.51 11.32
N ALA A 49 -10.30 -0.42 12.12
CA ALA A 49 -10.95 -1.65 11.66
C ALA A 49 -12.10 -1.37 10.68
N SER A 50 -12.73 -0.19 10.79
CA SER A 50 -13.87 0.23 9.97
C SER A 50 -13.63 0.15 8.46
N GLY A 51 -12.41 0.41 7.99
CA GLY A 51 -12.08 0.28 6.56
C GLY A 51 -11.98 -1.18 6.10
N ALA A 52 -11.44 -2.04 6.96
CA ALA A 52 -11.39 -3.48 6.72
C ALA A 52 -12.80 -4.09 6.76
N ASP A 53 -13.63 -3.68 7.72
CA ASP A 53 -15.02 -4.14 7.84
C ASP A 53 -15.86 -3.80 6.59
N ILE A 54 -15.62 -2.64 5.98
CA ILE A 54 -16.28 -2.24 4.72
C ILE A 54 -15.77 -3.10 3.56
N ALA A 55 -14.47 -3.34 3.46
CA ALA A 55 -13.89 -4.20 2.42
C ALA A 55 -14.42 -5.64 2.51
N ASP A 56 -14.51 -6.20 3.72
CA ASP A 56 -15.04 -7.54 3.97
C ASP A 56 -16.52 -7.66 3.57
N ARG A 57 -17.32 -6.62 3.84
CA ARG A 57 -18.73 -6.55 3.40
C ARG A 57 -18.87 -6.50 1.88
N LEU A 58 -17.99 -5.77 1.21
CA LEU A 58 -17.97 -5.71 -0.26
C LEU A 58 -17.54 -7.04 -0.88
N ALA A 59 -16.59 -7.76 -0.27
CA ALA A 59 -16.18 -9.08 -0.71
C ALA A 59 -17.33 -10.09 -0.64
N ARG A 60 -18.04 -10.16 0.50
CA ARG A 60 -19.22 -11.03 0.66
C ARG A 60 -20.34 -10.72 -0.35
N LEU A 61 -20.56 -9.44 -0.65
CA LEU A 61 -21.51 -9.05 -1.69
C LEU A 61 -21.10 -9.56 -3.08
N GLY A 62 -19.79 -9.55 -3.38
CA GLY A 62 -19.25 -10.08 -4.63
C GLY A 62 -19.42 -11.60 -4.75
N ASP A 63 -19.19 -12.33 -3.66
CA ASP A 63 -19.38 -13.79 -3.60
C ASP A 63 -20.85 -14.16 -3.90
N MET A 64 -21.81 -13.45 -3.30
CA MET A 64 -23.24 -13.67 -3.54
C MET A 64 -23.67 -13.39 -4.99
N VAL A 65 -23.04 -12.43 -5.67
CA VAL A 65 -23.26 -12.21 -7.12
C VAL A 65 -22.64 -13.33 -7.94
N GLY A 66 -21.45 -13.79 -7.56
CA GLY A 66 -20.77 -14.93 -8.22
C GLY A 66 -21.57 -16.23 -8.12
N GLU A 67 -22.28 -16.43 -7.00
CA GLU A 67 -23.20 -17.56 -6.78
C GLU A 67 -24.57 -17.37 -7.47
N GLY A 68 -24.84 -16.19 -8.04
CA GLY A 68 -26.12 -15.85 -8.66
C GLY A 68 -27.28 -15.64 -7.67
N LEU A 69 -26.98 -15.52 -6.37
CA LEU A 69 -27.96 -15.21 -5.32
C LEU A 69 -28.41 -13.75 -5.33
N LEU A 70 -27.58 -12.87 -5.89
CA LEU A 70 -27.89 -11.46 -6.10
C LEU A 70 -27.68 -11.08 -7.56
N SER A 71 -28.58 -10.25 -8.07
CA SER A 71 -28.37 -9.56 -9.33
C SER A 71 -27.31 -8.46 -9.20
N LEU A 72 -26.70 -8.09 -10.32
CA LEU A 72 -25.76 -6.96 -10.39
C LEU A 72 -26.38 -5.63 -9.94
N GLU A 73 -27.69 -5.46 -10.15
CA GLU A 73 -28.42 -4.26 -9.76
C GLU A 73 -28.57 -4.17 -8.23
N GLU A 74 -28.91 -5.28 -7.57
CA GLU A 74 -29.00 -5.36 -6.11
C GLU A 74 -27.64 -5.15 -5.44
N PHE A 75 -26.58 -5.70 -6.03
CA PHE A 75 -25.20 -5.45 -5.58
C PHE A 75 -24.84 -3.97 -5.64
N ALA A 76 -25.20 -3.27 -6.72
CA ALA A 76 -24.91 -1.85 -6.87
C ALA A 76 -25.66 -0.99 -5.83
N ALA A 77 -26.92 -1.34 -5.53
CA ALA A 77 -27.70 -0.68 -4.47
C ALA A 77 -27.08 -0.91 -3.08
N ALA A 78 -26.71 -2.15 -2.76
CA ALA A 78 -26.09 -2.51 -1.49
C ALA A 78 -24.72 -1.84 -1.29
N LYS A 79 -23.88 -1.82 -2.33
CA LYS A 79 -22.59 -1.13 -2.34
C LYS A 79 -22.76 0.38 -2.15
N SER A 80 -23.74 0.99 -2.81
CA SER A 80 -24.02 2.43 -2.69
C SER A 80 -24.44 2.80 -1.26
N LYS A 81 -25.28 1.97 -0.64
CA LYS A 81 -25.68 2.14 0.78
C LYS A 81 -24.50 2.02 1.75
N LEU A 82 -23.48 1.23 1.39
CA LEU A 82 -22.31 0.98 2.22
C LEU A 82 -21.24 2.09 2.10
N LEU A 83 -21.17 2.76 0.94
CA LEU A 83 -20.16 3.80 0.65
C LEU A 83 -20.70 5.24 0.73
N GLY A 84 -22.03 5.42 0.69
CA GLY A 84 -22.69 6.72 0.76
C GLY A 84 -23.54 6.93 2.02
N GLY A 85 -23.38 6.07 3.03
CA GLY A 85 -23.97 6.22 4.35
C GLY A 85 -23.17 7.17 5.23
#